data_AF-A0A229USF9-F1
#
_entry.id   AF-A0A229USF9-F1
#
_cell.length_a   1.000
_cell.length_b   1.000
_cell.length_c   1.000
_cell.angle_alpha   90.00
_cell.angle_beta   90.00
_cell.angle_gamma   90.00
#
_symmetry.space_group_name_H-M   'P 1'
#
loop_
_entity.id
_entity.type
_entity.pdbx_description
1 polymer ?
#
loop_
_entity_poly.entity_id
_entity_poly.type
_entity_poly.pdbx_seq_one_letter_code
_entity_poly.pdbx_strand_id
1 'polypeptide(L)'
;MRNAAIYCKTQVTQVTQVNRYREKIRRERLSLIAHLSVAIGIIYVILTIISICLTSILVLKVRKKRMEEKANECQNKLQDYFIYLQTHIDSEEKLKLPHYRLNQHERHAVQKKLIELIECLKGTHRRKLIKLCEDMQLVRDDLIRLQSPLPWIRIDAIYNLGGMRSEQAILELMKMLERSKYNPSVFITARSIAKCADKLEHLREMAQLLVRYRKSFHELVVDIIKESEMDCTPLIVEFLDNEDHDLVSIALVGLPPYVIPSLAPILYRLTESGNKEIRIKAGKLLYNDNCYAIDQEHEMRGDDNHLSEIDRLFLNNRQQHLSPRLSRNEHYTKAV
;
A
#
# COMPACT_ATOMS: atom_id res chain seq x y z
N MET A 1 -44.49 -20.39 90.27
CA MET A 1 -43.16 -20.48 89.59
C MET A 1 -43.20 -20.64 88.06
N ARG A 2 -44.26 -21.21 87.43
CA ARG A 2 -44.31 -21.33 85.95
C ARG A 2 -44.37 -19.99 85.18
N ASN A 3 -45.02 -18.95 85.73
CA ASN A 3 -45.19 -17.67 85.01
C ASN A 3 -43.90 -16.83 84.90
N ALA A 4 -42.98 -16.94 85.86
CA ALA A 4 -41.69 -16.24 85.82
C ALA A 4 -40.74 -16.83 84.75
N ALA A 5 -40.80 -18.14 84.53
CA ALA A 5 -40.00 -18.81 83.49
C ALA A 5 -40.46 -18.42 82.07
N ILE A 6 -41.77 -18.19 81.88
CA ILE A 6 -42.31 -17.75 80.58
C ILE A 6 -41.88 -16.32 80.27
N TYR A 7 -41.96 -15.40 81.24
CA TYR A 7 -41.51 -14.02 81.05
C TYR A 7 -40.01 -13.91 80.74
N CYS A 8 -39.17 -14.69 81.43
CA CYS A 8 -37.74 -14.74 81.17
C CYS A 8 -37.43 -15.26 79.76
N LYS A 9 -38.12 -16.33 79.32
CA LYS A 9 -37.91 -16.90 77.97
C LYS A 9 -38.32 -15.92 76.86
N THR A 10 -39.41 -15.18 77.03
CA THR A 10 -39.87 -14.20 76.03
C THR A 10 -38.88 -13.03 75.89
N GLN A 11 -38.32 -12.51 76.99
CA GLN A 11 -37.32 -11.43 76.93
C GLN A 11 -36.02 -11.87 76.25
N VAL A 12 -35.50 -13.06 76.56
CA VAL A 12 -34.29 -13.60 75.90
C VAL A 12 -34.52 -13.78 74.39
N THR A 13 -35.73 -14.17 73.99
CA THR A 13 -36.07 -14.35 72.57
C THR A 13 -36.17 -13.02 71.83
N GLN A 14 -36.71 -11.96 72.45
CA GLN A 14 -36.74 -10.63 71.85
C GLN A 14 -35.34 -10.01 71.73
N VAL A 15 -34.48 -10.13 72.75
CA VAL A 15 -33.11 -9.61 72.70
C VAL A 15 -32.29 -10.31 71.62
N THR A 16 -32.43 -11.62 71.48
CA THR A 16 -31.73 -12.37 70.42
C THR A 16 -32.21 -12.02 69.02
N GLN A 17 -33.51 -11.74 68.81
CA GLN A 17 -34.01 -11.26 67.53
C GLN A 17 -33.48 -9.85 67.18
N VAL A 18 -33.46 -8.92 68.14
CA VAL A 18 -32.90 -7.56 67.93
C VAL A 18 -31.42 -7.61 67.60
N ASN A 19 -30.65 -8.47 68.28
CA ASN A 19 -29.22 -8.63 68.00
C ASN A 19 -28.97 -9.23 66.60
N ARG A 20 -29.74 -10.24 66.18
CA ARG A 20 -29.65 -10.79 64.82
C ARG A 20 -30.00 -9.74 63.76
N TYR A 21 -31.00 -8.91 64.01
CA TYR A 21 -31.38 -7.84 63.08
C TYR A 21 -30.30 -6.75 62.98
N ARG A 22 -29.70 -6.34 64.11
CA ARG A 22 -28.56 -5.41 64.14
C ARG A 22 -27.34 -5.97 63.40
N GLU A 23 -27.01 -7.24 63.57
CA GLU A 23 -25.91 -7.89 62.85
C GLU A 23 -26.15 -7.98 61.34
N LYS A 24 -27.41 -8.23 60.92
CA LYS A 24 -27.78 -8.24 59.50
C LYS A 24 -27.60 -6.85 58.88
N ILE A 25 -28.13 -5.81 59.52
CA ILE A 25 -27.95 -4.41 59.06
C ILE A 25 -26.46 -4.04 59.04
N ARG A 26 -25.67 -4.47 60.03
CA ARG A 26 -24.23 -4.17 60.06
C ARG A 26 -23.50 -4.83 58.89
N ARG A 27 -23.84 -6.08 58.55
CA ARG A 27 -23.27 -6.79 57.39
C ARG A 27 -23.67 -6.13 56.06
N GLU A 28 -24.93 -5.75 55.89
CA GLU A 28 -25.40 -5.04 54.69
C GLU A 28 -24.72 -3.66 54.53
N ARG A 29 -24.53 -2.92 55.62
CA ARG A 29 -23.77 -1.66 55.57
C ARG A 29 -22.30 -1.86 55.24
N LEU A 30 -21.67 -2.90 55.78
CA LEU A 30 -20.26 -3.24 55.49
C LEU A 30 -20.07 -3.65 54.03
N SER A 31 -20.98 -4.46 53.45
CA SER A 31 -20.90 -4.81 52.04
C SER A 31 -21.13 -3.60 51.15
N LEU A 32 -22.09 -2.73 51.48
CA LEU A 32 -22.31 -1.47 50.74
C LEU A 32 -21.08 -0.55 50.77
N ILE A 33 -20.42 -0.41 51.92
CA ILE A 33 -19.18 0.39 52.03
C ILE A 33 -18.05 -0.25 51.20
N ALA A 34 -17.92 -1.57 51.22
CA ALA A 34 -16.93 -2.28 50.42
C ALA A 34 -17.18 -2.08 48.91
N HIS A 35 -18.41 -2.26 48.44
CA HIS A 35 -18.76 -2.02 47.04
C HIS A 35 -18.55 -0.57 46.62
N LEU A 36 -18.87 0.40 47.49
CA LEU A 36 -18.64 1.82 47.22
C LEU A 36 -17.14 2.13 47.09
N SER A 37 -16.30 1.57 47.97
CA SER A 37 -14.84 1.78 47.91
C SER A 37 -14.23 1.24 46.61
N VAL A 38 -14.68 0.06 46.15
CA VAL A 38 -14.23 -0.53 44.87
C VAL A 38 -14.69 0.31 43.69
N ALA A 39 -15.95 0.76 43.69
CA ALA A 39 -16.49 1.61 42.64
C ALA A 39 -15.71 2.93 42.53
N ILE A 40 -15.40 3.57 43.65
CA ILE A 40 -14.58 4.79 43.69
C ILE A 40 -13.18 4.51 43.12
N GLY A 41 -12.55 3.39 43.48
CA GLY A 41 -11.25 2.99 42.93
C GLY A 41 -11.27 2.84 41.40
N ILE A 42 -12.27 2.18 40.85
CA ILE A 42 -12.44 2.01 39.39
C ILE A 42 -12.61 3.37 38.71
N ILE A 43 -13.41 4.28 39.28
CA ILE A 43 -13.61 5.63 38.73
C ILE A 43 -12.27 6.38 38.65
N TYR A 44 -11.44 6.33 39.69
CA TYR A 44 -10.12 6.98 39.65
C TYR A 44 -9.18 6.37 38.60
N VAL A 45 -9.19 5.04 38.44
CA VAL A 45 -8.40 4.38 37.39
C VAL A 45 -8.86 4.81 36.00
N ILE A 46 -10.17 4.88 35.76
CA ILE A 46 -10.70 5.33 34.47
C ILE A 46 -10.35 6.80 34.23
N LEU A 47 -10.49 7.67 35.24
CA LEU A 47 -10.15 9.09 35.12
C LEU A 47 -8.66 9.32 34.83
N THR A 48 -7.77 8.55 35.44
CA THR A 48 -6.33 8.64 35.18
C THR A 48 -5.98 8.19 33.77
N ILE A 49 -6.57 7.10 33.27
CA ILE A 49 -6.38 6.66 31.88
C ILE A 49 -6.89 7.71 30.90
N ILE A 50 -8.08 8.27 31.12
CA ILE A 50 -8.65 9.35 30.28
C ILE A 50 -7.71 10.56 30.27
N SER A 51 -7.20 10.97 31.43
CA SER A 51 -6.26 12.10 31.54
C SER A 51 -4.96 11.87 30.77
N ILE A 52 -4.38 10.66 30.84
CA ILE A 52 -3.17 10.28 30.09
C ILE A 52 -3.44 10.28 28.58
N CYS A 53 -4.56 9.72 28.13
CA CYS A 53 -4.95 9.71 26.73
C CYS A 53 -5.15 11.13 26.18
N LEU A 54 -5.87 11.99 26.93
CA LEU A 54 -6.08 13.40 26.55
C LEU A 54 -4.75 14.15 26.47
N THR A 55 -3.88 13.99 27.46
CA THR A 55 -2.55 14.61 27.47
C THR A 55 -1.71 14.16 26.28
N SER A 56 -1.73 12.86 25.96
CA SER A 56 -1.02 12.29 24.82
C SER A 56 -1.51 12.88 23.48
N ILE A 57 -2.82 12.99 23.29
CA ILE A 57 -3.42 13.59 22.09
C ILE A 57 -3.03 15.07 21.96
N LEU A 58 -3.05 15.83 23.07
CA LEU A 58 -2.66 17.23 23.07
C LEU A 58 -1.18 17.40 22.68
N VAL A 59 -0.29 16.58 23.23
CA VAL A 59 1.14 16.59 22.88
C VAL A 59 1.34 16.30 21.39
N LEU A 60 0.63 15.30 20.83
CA LEU A 60 0.69 14.99 19.40
C LEU A 60 0.17 16.16 18.54
N LYS A 61 -0.92 16.81 18.94
CA LYS A 61 -1.50 17.95 18.21
C LYS A 61 -0.58 19.17 18.23
N VAL A 62 0.02 19.49 19.37
CA VAL A 62 1.00 20.59 19.50
C VAL A 62 2.25 20.29 18.67
N ARG A 63 2.77 19.06 18.72
CA ARG A 63 3.90 18.65 17.87
C ARG A 63 3.56 18.79 16.39
N LYS A 64 2.39 18.32 15.96
CA LYS A 64 1.93 18.45 14.57
C LYS A 64 1.88 19.92 14.14
N LYS A 65 1.28 20.80 14.94
CA LYS A 65 1.19 22.23 14.63
C LYS A 65 2.58 22.88 14.54
N ARG A 66 3.49 22.57 15.47
CA ARG A 66 4.87 23.09 15.41
C ARG A 66 5.64 22.58 14.18
N MET A 67 5.42 21.33 13.78
CA MET A 67 6.01 20.78 12.56
C MET A 67 5.45 21.45 11.31
N GLU A 68 4.16 21.77 11.30
CA GLU A 68 3.49 22.50 10.23
C GLU A 68 3.96 23.95 10.13
N GLU A 69 4.09 24.67 11.25
CA GLU A 69 4.65 26.02 11.29
C GLU A 69 6.09 26.05 10.74
N LYS A 70 6.94 25.10 11.15
CA LYS A 70 8.30 24.98 10.61
C LYS A 70 8.32 24.60 9.14
N ALA A 71 7.39 23.75 8.69
CA ALA A 71 7.25 23.39 7.29
C ALA A 71 6.83 24.61 6.45
N ASN A 72 5.91 25.44 6.95
CA ASN A 72 5.47 26.67 6.29
C ASN A 72 6.60 27.71 6.22
N GLU A 73 7.37 27.86 7.30
CA GLU A 73 8.53 28.77 7.29
C GLU A 73 9.60 28.30 6.28
N CYS A 74 9.88 26.99 6.25
CA CYS A 74 10.76 26.37 5.27
C CYS A 74 10.24 26.56 3.84
N GLN A 75 8.94 26.36 3.63
CA GLN A 75 8.30 26.53 2.33
C GLN A 75 8.37 27.97 1.86
N ASN A 76 8.10 28.96 2.72
CA ASN A 76 8.20 30.37 2.37
C ASN A 76 9.63 30.75 1.99
N LYS A 77 10.65 30.25 2.72
CA LYS A 77 12.07 30.47 2.39
C LYS A 77 12.51 29.82 1.08
N LEU A 78 11.90 28.69 0.73
CA LEU A 78 12.22 27.93 -0.48
C LEU A 78 11.32 28.31 -1.67
N GLN A 79 10.26 29.09 -1.45
CA GLN A 79 9.29 29.43 -2.48
C GLN A 79 9.96 30.14 -3.65
N ASP A 80 10.83 31.12 -3.38
CA ASP A 80 11.58 31.83 -4.41
C ASP A 80 12.45 30.89 -5.24
N TYR A 81 13.05 29.89 -4.60
CA TYR A 81 13.85 28.88 -5.29
C TYR A 81 12.99 27.95 -6.16
N PHE A 82 11.82 27.53 -5.69
CA PHE A 82 10.91 26.73 -6.51
C PHE A 82 10.29 27.51 -7.67
N ILE A 83 10.02 28.81 -7.48
CA ILE A 83 9.61 29.70 -8.57
C ILE A 83 10.74 29.77 -9.61
N TYR A 84 11.98 29.99 -9.17
CA TYR A 84 13.14 29.96 -10.05
C TYR A 84 13.23 28.64 -10.83
N LEU A 85 13.09 27.49 -10.16
CA LEU A 85 13.12 26.18 -10.80
C LEU A 85 12.03 26.05 -11.86
N GLN A 86 10.79 26.47 -11.57
CA GLN A 86 9.69 26.41 -12.53
C GLN A 86 9.91 27.34 -13.72
N THR A 87 10.42 28.55 -13.51
CA THR A 87 10.70 29.51 -14.59
C THR A 87 11.85 29.08 -15.50
N HIS A 88 12.83 28.34 -14.96
CA HIS A 88 14.05 27.97 -15.70
C HIS A 88 14.06 26.50 -16.14
N ILE A 89 13.00 25.72 -15.88
CA ILE A 89 12.99 24.29 -16.24
C ILE A 89 13.05 24.07 -17.76
N ASP A 90 12.43 24.98 -18.52
CA ASP A 90 12.41 24.96 -19.98
C ASP A 90 13.71 25.51 -20.58
N SER A 91 14.45 26.34 -19.84
CA SER A 91 15.70 26.94 -20.31
C SER A 91 16.79 25.89 -20.51
N GLU A 92 17.58 25.96 -21.59
CA GLU A 92 18.65 24.97 -21.85
C GLU A 92 19.75 24.95 -20.80
N GLU A 93 19.86 26.01 -19.99
CA GLU A 93 20.85 26.13 -18.93
C GLU A 93 20.66 25.11 -17.81
N LYS A 94 21.79 24.77 -17.16
CA LYS A 94 21.80 23.94 -15.97
C LYS A 94 21.13 24.67 -14.81
N LEU A 95 20.24 23.99 -14.10
CA LEU A 95 19.58 24.52 -12.90
C LEU A 95 20.63 24.85 -11.82
N LYS A 96 20.56 26.07 -11.28
CA LYS A 96 21.46 26.53 -10.22
C LYS A 96 21.08 25.93 -8.87
N LEU A 97 22.09 25.70 -8.03
CA LEU A 97 21.88 25.30 -6.65
C LEU A 97 21.36 26.48 -5.82
N PRO A 98 20.67 26.23 -4.70
CA PRO A 98 20.30 27.27 -3.75
C PRO A 98 21.54 28.05 -3.29
N HIS A 99 21.44 29.38 -3.23
CA HIS A 99 22.57 30.26 -2.89
C HIS A 99 23.08 30.08 -1.45
N TYR A 100 22.29 29.46 -0.56
CA TYR A 100 22.64 29.25 0.84
C TYR A 100 22.72 27.77 1.18
N ARG A 101 23.46 27.46 2.25
CA ARG A 101 23.60 26.09 2.75
C ARG A 101 22.31 25.66 3.46
N LEU A 102 21.61 24.69 2.87
CA LEU A 102 20.42 24.11 3.44
C LEU A 102 20.72 23.32 4.72
N ASN A 103 19.92 23.54 5.76
CA ASN A 103 19.87 22.68 6.94
C ASN A 103 19.25 21.30 6.59
N GLN A 104 19.43 20.28 7.43
CA GLN A 104 18.91 18.93 7.21
C GLN A 104 17.38 18.90 6.97
N HIS A 105 16.62 19.69 7.73
CA HIS A 105 15.17 19.79 7.54
C HIS A 105 14.80 20.43 6.20
N GLU A 106 15.55 21.45 5.78
CA GLU A 106 15.34 22.14 4.50
C GLU A 106 15.73 21.22 3.34
N ARG A 107 16.84 20.48 3.45
CA ARG A 107 17.24 19.46 2.47
C ARG A 107 16.14 18.43 2.28
N HIS A 108 15.56 17.91 3.36
CA HIS A 108 14.47 16.95 3.26
C HIS A 108 13.21 17.56 2.60
N ALA A 109 12.86 18.81 2.93
CA ALA A 109 11.74 19.50 2.29
C ALA A 109 11.99 19.72 0.79
N VAL A 110 13.20 20.15 0.40
CA VAL A 110 13.60 20.31 -1.00
C VAL A 110 13.56 18.99 -1.73
N GLN A 111 14.15 17.94 -1.15
CA GLN A 111 14.14 16.60 -1.72
C GLN A 111 12.71 16.12 -2.01
N LYS A 112 11.81 16.21 -1.03
CA LYS A 112 10.42 15.78 -1.19
C LYS A 112 9.74 16.54 -2.34
N LYS A 113 9.96 17.86 -2.43
CA LYS A 113 9.36 18.66 -3.49
C LYS A 113 9.98 18.38 -4.87
N LEU A 114 11.29 18.12 -4.95
CA LEU A 114 11.94 17.70 -6.19
C LEU A 114 11.41 16.35 -6.67
N ILE A 115 11.22 15.39 -5.76
CA ILE A 115 10.61 14.08 -6.08
C ILE A 115 9.20 14.28 -6.66
N GLU A 116 8.36 15.11 -6.02
CA GLU A 116 7.01 15.43 -6.52
C GLU A 116 7.06 16.00 -7.96
N LEU A 117 7.98 16.93 -8.22
CA LEU A 117 8.17 17.50 -9.55
C LEU A 117 8.69 16.47 -10.58
N ILE A 118 9.62 15.59 -10.18
CA ILE A 118 10.15 14.50 -11.01
C ILE A 118 9.03 13.53 -11.43
N GLU A 119 8.09 13.24 -10.53
CA GLU A 119 6.96 12.36 -10.82
C GLU A 119 5.97 12.98 -11.82
N CYS A 120 5.73 14.30 -11.72
CA CYS A 120 4.81 15.00 -12.63
C CYS A 120 5.40 15.28 -14.02
N LEU A 121 6.70 15.56 -14.10
CA LEU A 121 7.36 15.97 -15.35
C LEU A 121 7.92 14.78 -16.11
N LYS A 122 8.09 14.87 -17.42
CA LYS A 122 8.64 13.80 -18.28
C LYS A 122 9.81 14.31 -19.13
N GLY A 123 10.58 13.41 -19.71
CA GLY A 123 11.59 13.74 -20.72
C GLY A 123 12.79 14.54 -20.19
N THR A 124 13.15 15.61 -20.89
CA THR A 124 14.34 16.44 -20.59
C THR A 124 14.23 17.18 -19.26
N HIS A 125 13.03 17.68 -18.92
CA HIS A 125 12.78 18.39 -17.65
C HIS A 125 13.01 17.49 -16.44
N ARG A 126 12.52 16.26 -16.52
CA ARG A 126 12.77 15.23 -15.49
C ARG A 126 14.27 14.99 -15.30
N ARG A 127 15.01 14.79 -16.39
CA ARG A 127 16.47 14.59 -16.35
C ARG A 127 17.22 15.76 -15.70
N LYS A 128 16.81 17.01 -15.96
CA LYS A 128 17.40 18.19 -15.28
C LYS A 128 17.19 18.15 -13.76
N LEU A 129 16.00 17.78 -13.31
CA LEU A 129 15.70 17.68 -11.88
C LEU A 129 16.44 16.51 -11.21
N ILE A 130 16.55 15.36 -11.89
CA ILE A 130 17.38 14.24 -11.41
C ILE A 130 18.82 14.72 -11.22
N LYS A 131 19.38 15.42 -12.22
CA LYS A 131 20.74 15.97 -12.15
C LYS A 131 20.90 16.95 -10.98
N LEU A 132 19.91 17.81 -10.76
CA LEU A 132 19.90 18.72 -9.62
C LEU A 132 19.93 17.97 -8.28
N CYS A 133 19.18 16.87 -8.13
CA CYS A 133 19.24 16.03 -6.93
C CYS A 133 20.64 15.46 -6.67
N GLU A 134 21.35 15.08 -7.73
CA GLU A 134 22.75 14.61 -7.65
C GLU A 134 23.70 15.74 -7.26
N ASP A 135 23.60 16.90 -7.91
CA ASP A 135 24.44 18.07 -7.65
C ASP A 135 24.27 18.58 -6.21
N MET A 136 23.04 18.49 -5.67
CA MET A 136 22.72 18.81 -4.28
C MET A 136 23.18 17.74 -3.28
N GLN A 137 23.74 16.62 -3.75
CA GLN A 137 24.18 15.45 -2.98
C GLN A 137 23.05 14.72 -2.24
N LEU A 138 21.78 14.90 -2.65
CA LEU A 138 20.63 14.25 -2.00
C LEU A 138 20.66 12.74 -2.21
N VAL A 139 21.07 12.29 -3.40
CA VAL A 139 21.27 10.87 -3.71
C VAL A 139 22.31 10.25 -2.79
N ARG A 140 23.45 10.92 -2.61
CA ARG A 140 24.53 10.44 -1.74
C ARG A 140 24.08 10.32 -0.28
N ASP A 141 23.32 11.29 0.20
CA ASP A 141 22.76 11.25 1.55
C ASP A 141 21.88 10.01 1.76
N ASP A 142 21.00 9.68 0.82
CA ASP A 142 20.14 8.50 0.95
C ASP A 142 20.88 7.18 0.72
N LEU A 143 21.92 7.14 -0.11
CA LEU A 143 22.80 5.97 -0.21
C LEU A 143 23.50 5.66 1.13
N ILE A 144 23.89 6.68 1.88
CA ILE A 144 24.43 6.50 3.24
C ILE A 144 23.33 5.99 4.17
N ARG A 145 22.13 6.58 4.10
CA ARG A 145 20.98 6.15 4.93
C ARG A 145 20.51 4.72 4.64
N LEU A 146 20.78 4.21 3.43
CA LEU A 146 20.51 2.83 3.04
C LEU A 146 21.27 1.81 3.91
N GLN A 147 22.41 2.21 4.47
CA GLN A 147 23.23 1.39 5.37
C GLN A 147 22.79 1.47 6.84
N SER A 148 21.73 2.23 7.15
CA SER A 148 21.24 2.40 8.52
C SER A 148 20.80 1.07 9.14
N PRO A 149 21.07 0.82 10.43
CA PRO A 149 20.56 -0.36 11.13
C PRO A 149 19.04 -0.31 11.31
N LEU A 150 18.42 0.86 11.19
CA LEU A 150 17.00 1.08 11.44
C LEU A 150 16.18 0.82 10.17
N PRO A 151 15.27 -0.19 10.15
CA PRO A 151 14.55 -0.58 8.94
C PRO A 151 13.74 0.53 8.29
N TRP A 152 13.08 1.38 9.08
CA TRP A 152 12.27 2.49 8.56
C TRP A 152 13.11 3.57 7.87
N ILE A 153 14.36 3.80 8.33
CA ILE A 153 15.27 4.74 7.68
C ILE A 153 15.69 4.20 6.32
N ARG A 154 15.95 2.89 6.23
CA ARG A 154 16.28 2.25 4.95
C ARG A 154 15.10 2.30 3.97
N ILE A 155 13.89 2.01 4.44
CA ILE A 155 12.68 2.06 3.59
C ILE A 155 12.46 3.49 3.06
N ASP A 156 12.62 4.50 3.90
CA ASP A 156 12.52 5.91 3.47
C ASP A 156 13.61 6.26 2.45
N ALA A 157 14.85 5.83 2.67
CA ALA A 157 15.95 6.03 1.72
C ALA A 157 15.70 5.33 0.37
N ILE A 158 15.23 4.08 0.38
CA ILE A 158 14.84 3.33 -0.83
C ILE A 158 13.80 4.13 -1.61
N TYR A 159 12.73 4.56 -0.94
CA TYR A 159 11.65 5.31 -1.56
C TYR A 159 12.15 6.62 -2.18
N ASN A 160 12.99 7.37 -1.46
CA ASN A 160 13.54 8.63 -1.96
C ASN A 160 14.50 8.42 -3.15
N LEU A 161 15.34 7.38 -3.12
CA LEU A 161 16.22 7.04 -4.25
C LEU A 161 15.41 6.70 -5.50
N GLY A 162 14.34 5.91 -5.35
CA GLY A 162 13.38 5.63 -6.42
C GLY A 162 12.66 6.87 -6.93
N GLY A 163 12.21 7.75 -6.02
CA GLY A 163 11.56 9.02 -6.36
C GLY A 163 12.48 10.00 -7.09
N MET A 164 13.77 10.02 -6.73
CA MET A 164 14.80 10.79 -7.42
C MET A 164 15.26 10.14 -8.73
N ARG A 165 14.84 8.90 -9.02
CA ARG A 165 15.18 8.13 -10.23
C ARG A 165 16.69 8.12 -10.51
N SER A 166 17.52 7.96 -9.47
CA SER A 166 18.97 8.02 -9.63
C SER A 166 19.55 6.67 -10.02
N GLU A 167 20.18 6.62 -11.20
CA GLU A 167 20.88 5.44 -11.73
C GLU A 167 22.00 4.96 -10.78
N GLN A 168 22.61 5.87 -10.02
CA GLN A 168 23.66 5.55 -9.04
C GLN A 168 23.17 4.61 -7.93
N ALA A 169 21.85 4.53 -7.70
CA ALA A 169 21.26 3.72 -6.65
C ALA A 169 21.01 2.26 -7.06
N ILE A 170 20.98 1.95 -8.36
CA ILE A 170 20.55 0.64 -8.87
C ILE A 170 21.33 -0.49 -8.23
N LEU A 171 22.67 -0.41 -8.23
CA LEU A 171 23.52 -1.47 -7.73
C LEU A 171 23.28 -1.79 -6.25
N GLU A 172 23.15 -0.75 -5.42
CA GLU A 172 22.92 -0.92 -3.99
C GLU A 172 21.50 -1.42 -3.70
N LEU A 173 20.49 -0.94 -4.45
CA LEU A 173 19.12 -1.43 -4.34
C LEU A 173 19.00 -2.90 -4.78
N MET A 174 19.70 -3.30 -5.85
CA MET A 174 19.76 -4.69 -6.32
C MET A 174 20.38 -5.62 -5.29
N LYS A 175 21.54 -5.24 -4.70
CA LYS A 175 22.16 -5.99 -3.59
C LYS A 175 21.22 -6.13 -2.39
N MET A 176 20.44 -5.09 -2.09
CA MET A 176 19.45 -5.16 -1.02
C MET A 176 18.31 -6.11 -1.36
N LEU A 177 17.78 -6.06 -2.58
CA LEU A 177 16.71 -6.95 -3.03
C LEU A 177 17.14 -8.42 -2.98
N GLU A 178 18.37 -8.71 -3.42
CA GLU A 178 18.95 -10.05 -3.43
C GLU A 178 19.11 -10.63 -2.01
N ARG A 179 19.55 -9.82 -1.05
CA ARG A 179 19.79 -10.24 0.34
C ARG A 179 18.54 -10.24 1.21
N SER A 180 17.45 -9.67 0.71
CA SER A 180 16.22 -9.51 1.49
C SER A 180 15.50 -10.85 1.67
N LYS A 181 14.94 -11.04 2.86
CA LYS A 181 13.91 -12.07 3.05
C LYS A 181 12.58 -11.52 2.54
N TYR A 182 11.69 -12.41 2.13
CA TYR A 182 10.35 -12.04 1.70
C TYR A 182 9.63 -11.20 2.79
N ASN A 183 9.34 -9.93 2.46
CA ASN A 183 8.58 -8.98 3.28
C ASN A 183 8.05 -7.86 2.36
N PRO A 184 7.10 -7.01 2.80
CA PRO A 184 6.55 -5.95 1.94
C PRO A 184 7.58 -4.95 1.38
N SER A 185 8.74 -4.76 2.02
CA SER A 185 9.77 -3.84 1.52
C SER A 185 10.49 -4.33 0.26
N VAL A 186 10.40 -5.62 -0.09
CA VAL A 186 10.97 -6.13 -1.34
C VAL A 186 10.31 -5.46 -2.56
N PHE A 187 9.00 -5.19 -2.49
CA PHE A 187 8.26 -4.52 -3.56
C PHE A 187 8.57 -3.02 -3.62
N ILE A 188 8.80 -2.38 -2.47
CA ILE A 188 9.24 -0.97 -2.42
C ILE A 188 10.63 -0.85 -3.06
N THR A 189 11.52 -1.81 -2.76
CA THR A 189 12.88 -1.87 -3.33
C THR A 189 12.82 -2.10 -4.83
N ALA A 190 12.04 -3.08 -5.29
CA ALA A 190 11.86 -3.37 -6.71
C ALA A 190 11.25 -2.17 -7.47
N ARG A 191 10.22 -1.54 -6.92
CA ARG A 191 9.64 -0.31 -7.49
C ARG A 191 10.67 0.80 -7.65
N SER A 192 11.55 0.95 -6.65
CA SER A 192 12.62 1.95 -6.68
C SER A 192 13.69 1.59 -7.72
N ILE A 193 14.04 0.30 -7.86
CA ILE A 193 14.93 -0.20 -8.93
C ILE A 193 14.33 0.10 -10.30
N ALA A 194 13.06 -0.24 -10.52
CA ALA A 194 12.39 -0.01 -11.80
C ALA A 194 12.36 1.48 -12.18
N LYS A 195 12.09 2.36 -11.22
CA LYS A 195 12.15 3.81 -11.42
C LYS A 195 13.56 4.33 -11.75
N CYS A 196 14.60 3.70 -11.21
CA CYS A 196 16.00 4.09 -11.44
C CYS A 196 16.63 3.44 -12.68
N ALA A 197 16.00 2.40 -13.26
CA ALA A 197 16.58 1.60 -14.33
C ALA A 197 16.81 2.41 -15.62
N ASP A 198 18.04 2.39 -16.11
CA ASP A 198 18.50 2.94 -17.40
C ASP A 198 18.64 1.86 -18.48
N LYS A 199 18.58 0.57 -18.09
CA LYS A 199 18.80 -0.60 -18.94
C LYS A 199 17.78 -1.69 -18.68
N LEU A 200 17.39 -2.43 -19.73
CA LEU A 200 16.44 -3.54 -19.62
C LEU A 200 17.02 -4.69 -18.78
N GLU A 201 18.35 -4.83 -18.75
CA GLU A 201 19.07 -5.79 -17.92
C GLU A 201 18.74 -5.63 -16.43
N HIS A 202 18.62 -4.40 -15.95
CA HIS A 202 18.31 -4.12 -14.54
C HIS A 202 16.89 -4.58 -14.20
N LEU A 203 15.92 -4.36 -15.11
CA LEU A 203 14.55 -4.82 -14.95
C LEU A 203 14.44 -6.35 -15.03
N ARG A 204 15.22 -6.97 -15.94
CA ARG A 204 15.33 -8.42 -16.09
C ARG A 204 15.81 -9.08 -14.79
N GLU A 205 16.93 -8.61 -14.27
CA GLU A 205 17.54 -9.14 -13.05
C GLU A 205 16.61 -8.93 -11.84
N MET A 206 15.99 -7.75 -11.72
CA MET A 206 15.00 -7.48 -10.68
C MET A 206 13.82 -8.45 -10.73
N ALA A 207 13.24 -8.69 -11.92
CA ALA A 207 12.13 -9.62 -12.09
C ALA A 207 12.53 -11.06 -11.70
N GLN A 208 13.72 -11.50 -12.12
CA GLN A 208 14.27 -12.80 -11.75
C GLN A 208 14.43 -12.93 -10.22
N LEU A 209 14.92 -11.90 -9.53
CA LEU A 209 15.03 -11.89 -8.08
C LEU A 209 13.66 -11.98 -7.39
N LEU A 210 12.64 -11.31 -7.92
CA LEU A 210 11.28 -11.36 -7.37
C LEU A 210 10.63 -12.74 -7.54
N VAL A 211 10.86 -13.40 -8.68
CA VAL A 211 10.33 -14.74 -8.95
C VAL A 211 10.92 -15.80 -8.01
N ARG A 212 12.17 -15.62 -7.52
CA ARG A 212 12.79 -16.54 -6.55
C ARG A 212 11.98 -16.70 -5.25
N TYR A 213 11.12 -15.75 -4.89
CA TYR A 213 10.25 -15.88 -3.73
C TYR A 213 9.12 -16.91 -3.93
N ARG A 214 8.91 -17.43 -5.16
CA ARG A 214 7.92 -18.45 -5.54
C ARG A 214 6.50 -18.10 -5.06
N LYS A 215 6.10 -16.85 -5.33
CA LYS A 215 4.77 -16.33 -5.03
C LYS A 215 4.14 -15.78 -6.29
N SER A 216 2.85 -16.05 -6.49
CA SER A 216 2.08 -15.55 -7.63
C SER A 216 1.71 -14.08 -7.41
N PHE A 217 2.65 -13.18 -7.72
CA PHE A 217 2.44 -11.72 -7.73
C PHE A 217 2.71 -11.14 -9.12
N HIS A 218 2.42 -11.90 -10.17
CA HIS A 218 2.81 -11.55 -11.55
C HIS A 218 2.27 -10.16 -11.97
N GLU A 219 1.02 -9.84 -11.62
CA GLU A 219 0.41 -8.52 -11.87
C GLU A 219 1.19 -7.38 -11.21
N LEU A 220 1.55 -7.53 -9.92
CA LEU A 220 2.34 -6.52 -9.22
C LEU A 220 3.74 -6.36 -9.81
N VAL A 221 4.37 -7.45 -10.26
CA VAL A 221 5.68 -7.37 -10.92
C VAL A 221 5.57 -6.62 -12.25
N VAL A 222 4.54 -6.88 -13.04
CA VAL A 222 4.26 -6.13 -14.27
C VAL A 222 4.05 -4.64 -13.98
N ASP A 223 3.25 -4.31 -12.96
CA ASP A 223 3.03 -2.92 -12.55
C ASP A 223 4.33 -2.23 -12.14
N ILE A 224 5.20 -2.92 -11.40
CA ILE A 224 6.51 -2.42 -11.01
C ILE A 224 7.40 -2.17 -12.24
N ILE A 225 7.47 -3.12 -13.18
CA ILE A 225 8.26 -2.97 -14.42
C ILE A 225 7.79 -1.74 -15.21
N LYS A 226 6.47 -1.52 -15.29
CA LYS A 226 5.85 -0.38 -15.99
C LYS A 226 6.13 1.00 -15.35
N GLU A 227 6.71 1.06 -14.15
CA GLU A 227 7.14 2.34 -13.56
C GLU A 227 8.47 2.86 -14.12
N SER A 228 9.19 2.01 -14.87
CA SER A 228 10.31 2.42 -15.69
C SER A 228 9.87 3.35 -16.82
N GLU A 229 10.78 4.22 -17.26
CA GLU A 229 10.58 5.05 -18.47
C GLU A 229 10.91 4.32 -19.77
N MET A 230 11.48 3.11 -19.67
CA MET A 230 11.92 2.34 -20.81
C MET A 230 10.76 1.62 -21.50
N ASP A 231 10.89 1.42 -22.81
CA ASP A 231 10.04 0.45 -23.51
C ASP A 231 10.37 -0.96 -23.02
N CYS A 232 9.48 -1.52 -22.19
CA CYS A 232 9.65 -2.83 -21.60
C CYS A 232 9.16 -3.96 -22.53
N THR A 233 8.59 -3.65 -23.69
CA THR A 233 8.03 -4.64 -24.62
C THR A 233 9.04 -5.72 -25.01
N PRO A 234 10.30 -5.41 -25.36
CA PRO A 234 11.30 -6.44 -25.69
C PRO A 234 11.56 -7.40 -24.53
N LEU A 235 11.60 -6.89 -23.30
CA LEU A 235 11.79 -7.70 -22.09
C LEU A 235 10.58 -8.61 -21.82
N ILE A 236 9.36 -8.08 -21.99
CA ILE A 236 8.13 -8.86 -21.84
C ILE A 236 8.08 -9.98 -22.88
N VAL A 237 8.46 -9.72 -24.13
CA VAL A 237 8.53 -10.75 -25.19
C VAL A 237 9.59 -11.81 -24.86
N GLU A 238 10.77 -11.40 -24.41
CA GLU A 238 11.83 -12.33 -23.99
C GLU A 238 11.35 -13.30 -22.91
N PHE A 239 10.56 -12.84 -21.94
CA PHE A 239 10.03 -13.68 -20.87
C PHE A 239 9.06 -14.77 -21.35
N LEU A 240 8.43 -14.65 -22.54
CA LEU A 240 7.54 -15.68 -23.08
C LEU A 240 8.29 -16.97 -23.48
N ASP A 241 9.56 -16.86 -23.84
CA ASP A 241 10.41 -17.97 -24.23
C ASP A 241 11.23 -18.53 -23.05
N ASN A 242 10.98 -18.05 -21.82
CA ASN A 242 11.71 -18.51 -20.64
C ASN A 242 11.19 -19.87 -20.12
N GLU A 243 12.09 -20.67 -19.55
CA GLU A 243 11.73 -21.94 -18.91
C GLU A 243 10.98 -21.74 -17.58
N ASP A 244 11.24 -20.63 -16.87
CA ASP A 244 10.56 -20.34 -15.61
C ASP A 244 9.11 -19.86 -15.85
N HIS A 245 8.14 -20.68 -15.45
CA HIS A 245 6.72 -20.42 -15.60
C HIS A 245 6.24 -19.12 -14.93
N ASP A 246 6.91 -18.64 -13.89
CA ASP A 246 6.56 -17.37 -13.25
C ASP A 246 6.96 -16.18 -14.14
N LEU A 247 8.09 -16.24 -14.84
CA LEU A 247 8.49 -15.24 -15.83
C LEU A 247 7.55 -15.24 -17.04
N VAL A 248 7.21 -16.43 -17.55
CA VAL A 248 6.21 -16.55 -18.63
C VAL A 248 4.87 -15.97 -18.20
N SER A 249 4.47 -16.19 -16.94
CA SER A 249 3.23 -15.63 -16.41
C SER A 249 3.27 -14.11 -16.26
N ILE A 250 4.41 -13.54 -15.86
CA ILE A 250 4.65 -12.09 -15.88
C ILE A 250 4.53 -11.56 -17.31
N ALA A 251 5.11 -12.26 -18.29
CA ALA A 251 5.04 -11.88 -19.69
C ALA A 251 3.59 -11.82 -20.21
N LEU A 252 2.83 -12.90 -19.99
CA LEU A 252 1.44 -13.00 -20.43
C LEU A 252 0.53 -11.96 -19.77
N VAL A 253 0.84 -11.54 -18.54
CA VAL A 253 0.11 -10.45 -17.86
C VAL A 253 0.57 -9.07 -18.36
N GLY A 254 1.84 -8.94 -18.72
CA GLY A 254 2.45 -7.70 -19.18
C GLY A 254 2.10 -7.31 -20.61
N LEU A 255 1.76 -8.28 -21.46
CA LEU A 255 1.38 -8.04 -22.84
C LEU A 255 0.13 -7.16 -22.95
N PRO A 256 0.08 -6.27 -23.97
CA PRO A 256 -1.15 -5.54 -24.28
C PRO A 256 -2.26 -6.52 -24.69
N PRO A 257 -3.54 -6.11 -24.57
CA PRO A 257 -4.68 -6.97 -24.85
C PRO A 257 -4.86 -7.27 -26.35
N TYR A 258 -4.22 -6.51 -27.24
CA TYR A 258 -4.10 -6.82 -28.66
C TYR A 258 -2.77 -7.55 -28.91
N VAL A 259 -2.81 -8.63 -29.67
CA VAL A 259 -1.62 -9.46 -29.91
C VAL A 259 -0.89 -8.88 -31.12
N ILE A 260 0.40 -8.58 -30.93
CA ILE A 260 1.27 -8.28 -32.07
C ILE A 260 1.30 -9.55 -32.93
N PRO A 261 0.98 -9.52 -34.24
CA PRO A 261 0.85 -10.73 -35.07
C PRO A 261 2.06 -11.68 -34.99
N SER A 262 3.26 -11.15 -34.75
CA SER A 262 4.49 -11.93 -34.55
C SER A 262 4.50 -12.83 -33.31
N LEU A 263 3.64 -12.56 -32.31
CA LEU A 263 3.56 -13.31 -31.06
C LEU A 263 2.54 -14.46 -31.11
N ALA A 264 1.65 -14.50 -32.11
CA ALA A 264 0.62 -15.52 -32.21
C ALA A 264 1.19 -16.97 -32.15
N PRO A 265 2.27 -17.33 -32.87
CA PRO A 265 2.83 -18.69 -32.80
C PRO A 265 3.31 -19.07 -31.39
N ILE A 266 3.92 -18.11 -30.68
CA ILE A 266 4.39 -18.31 -29.30
C ILE A 266 3.20 -18.54 -28.37
N LEU A 267 2.14 -17.72 -28.52
CA LEU A 267 0.93 -17.88 -27.70
C LEU A 267 0.22 -19.20 -27.97
N TYR A 268 0.10 -19.65 -29.23
CA TYR A 268 -0.44 -20.97 -29.55
C TYR A 268 0.35 -22.08 -28.86
N ARG A 269 1.69 -22.06 -28.93
CA ARG A 269 2.54 -23.01 -28.21
C ARG A 269 2.29 -22.98 -26.69
N LEU A 270 2.11 -21.80 -26.11
CA LEU A 270 1.80 -21.65 -24.68
C LEU A 270 0.40 -22.16 -24.31
N THR A 271 -0.57 -22.21 -25.24
CA THR A 271 -1.86 -22.87 -24.99
C THR A 271 -1.74 -24.39 -24.81
N GLU A 272 -0.63 -25.00 -25.22
CA GLU A 272 -0.33 -26.42 -25.02
C GLU A 272 0.57 -26.66 -23.79
N SER A 273 0.95 -25.61 -23.06
CA SER A 273 1.80 -25.72 -21.86
C SER A 273 1.22 -26.67 -20.82
N GLY A 274 2.07 -27.42 -20.11
CA GLY A 274 1.64 -28.26 -18.98
C GLY A 274 0.98 -27.48 -17.84
N ASN A 275 1.30 -26.19 -17.71
CA ASN A 275 0.74 -25.31 -16.67
C ASN A 275 -0.63 -24.73 -17.07
N LYS A 276 -1.67 -25.08 -16.30
CA LYS A 276 -3.05 -24.64 -16.52
C LYS A 276 -3.20 -23.11 -16.56
N GLU A 277 -2.49 -22.38 -15.70
CA GLU A 277 -2.60 -20.93 -15.62
C GLU A 277 -2.05 -20.25 -16.88
N ILE A 278 -0.91 -20.73 -17.37
CA ILE A 278 -0.29 -20.27 -18.62
C ILE A 278 -1.24 -20.50 -19.79
N ARG A 279 -1.83 -21.70 -19.90
CA ARG A 279 -2.79 -22.01 -20.97
C ARG A 279 -3.98 -21.06 -20.99
N ILE A 280 -4.56 -20.78 -19.81
CA ILE A 280 -5.71 -19.87 -19.68
C ILE A 280 -5.33 -18.45 -20.09
N LYS A 281 -4.19 -17.94 -19.61
CA LYS A 281 -3.71 -16.58 -19.94
C LYS A 281 -3.42 -16.43 -21.44
N ALA A 282 -2.73 -17.41 -22.04
CA ALA A 282 -2.42 -17.41 -23.47
C ALA A 282 -3.70 -17.49 -24.33
N GLY A 283 -4.63 -18.39 -24.00
CA GLY A 283 -5.91 -18.50 -24.70
C GLY A 283 -6.76 -17.23 -24.61
N LYS A 284 -6.75 -16.56 -23.46
CA LYS A 284 -7.44 -15.28 -23.28
C LYS A 284 -6.88 -14.18 -24.18
N LEU A 285 -5.55 -14.09 -24.31
CA LEU A 285 -4.91 -13.11 -25.21
C LEU A 285 -5.26 -13.38 -26.68
N LEU A 286 -5.19 -14.64 -27.12
CA LEU A 286 -5.59 -15.03 -28.49
C LEU A 286 -7.06 -14.76 -28.78
N TYR A 287 -7.95 -14.97 -27.80
CA TYR A 287 -9.37 -14.68 -27.95
C TYR A 287 -9.62 -13.17 -28.08
N ASN A 288 -9.00 -12.37 -27.21
CA ASN A 288 -9.15 -10.92 -27.22
C ASN A 288 -8.67 -10.29 -28.54
N ASP A 289 -7.57 -10.81 -29.10
CA ASP A 289 -7.05 -10.33 -30.39
C ASP A 289 -8.06 -10.47 -31.54
N ASN A 290 -8.73 -11.63 -31.61
CA ASN A 290 -9.77 -11.88 -32.60
C ASN A 290 -10.96 -10.91 -32.45
N CYS A 291 -11.34 -10.55 -31.21
CA CYS A 291 -12.39 -9.56 -30.97
C CYS A 291 -11.97 -8.16 -31.44
N TYR A 292 -10.73 -7.75 -31.16
CA TYR A 292 -10.21 -6.45 -31.61
C TYR A 292 -10.13 -6.33 -33.13
N ALA A 293 -9.73 -7.41 -33.82
CA ALA A 293 -9.68 -7.42 -35.28
C ALA A 293 -11.09 -7.22 -35.90
N ILE A 294 -12.10 -7.88 -35.33
CA ILE A 294 -13.50 -7.74 -35.75
C ILE A 294 -13.98 -6.30 -35.53
N ASP A 295 -13.72 -5.72 -34.35
CA ASP A 295 -14.14 -4.34 -34.02
C ASP A 295 -13.50 -3.30 -34.96
N GLN A 296 -12.21 -3.44 -35.31
CA GLN A 296 -11.54 -2.53 -36.25
C GLN A 296 -12.06 -2.63 -37.68
N GLU A 297 -12.35 -3.84 -38.17
CA GLU A 297 -12.96 -4.04 -39.49
C GLU A 297 -14.35 -3.38 -39.56
N HIS A 298 -15.11 -3.39 -38.45
CA HIS A 298 -16.41 -2.75 -38.37
C HIS A 298 -16.34 -1.23 -38.28
N GLU A 299 -15.41 -0.67 -37.50
CA GLU A 299 -15.21 0.78 -37.41
C GLU A 299 -14.79 1.39 -38.76
N MET A 300 -13.97 0.67 -39.54
CA MET A 300 -13.62 1.06 -40.91
C MET A 300 -14.77 0.92 -41.92
N ARG A 301 -15.84 0.19 -41.57
CA ARG A 301 -17.00 -0.02 -42.45
C ARG A 301 -18.10 1.04 -42.28
N GLY A 302 -18.00 1.93 -41.28
CA GLY A 302 -18.88 3.08 -41.11
C GLY A 302 -20.36 2.75 -40.91
N ASP A 303 -20.66 1.61 -40.28
CA ASP A 303 -22.03 1.10 -40.14
C ASP A 303 -22.59 1.44 -38.74
N ASP A 304 -23.24 2.60 -38.61
CA ASP A 304 -23.76 3.18 -37.35
C ASP A 304 -24.85 2.34 -36.65
N ASN A 305 -25.29 1.22 -37.22
CA ASN A 305 -26.39 0.40 -36.70
C ASN A 305 -25.98 -0.72 -35.72
N HIS A 306 -24.69 -1.04 -35.59
CA HIS A 306 -24.23 -2.27 -34.93
C HIS A 306 -24.02 -2.20 -33.41
N LEU A 307 -23.83 -1.01 -32.82
CA LEU A 307 -23.72 -0.87 -31.36
C LEU A 307 -24.98 -1.44 -30.66
N SER A 308 -26.15 -1.35 -31.31
CA SER A 308 -27.41 -1.87 -30.78
C SER A 308 -27.48 -3.41 -30.73
N GLU A 309 -26.71 -4.10 -31.57
CA GLU A 309 -26.75 -5.56 -31.69
C GLU A 309 -25.73 -6.24 -30.77
N ILE A 310 -24.55 -5.63 -30.58
CA ILE A 310 -23.55 -6.07 -29.59
C ILE A 310 -24.09 -5.87 -28.17
N ASP A 311 -24.72 -4.72 -27.87
CA ASP A 311 -25.39 -4.51 -26.58
C ASP A 311 -26.52 -5.52 -26.35
N ARG A 312 -27.29 -5.87 -27.40
CA ARG A 312 -28.31 -6.93 -27.34
C ARG A 312 -27.70 -8.30 -27.07
N LEU A 313 -26.59 -8.66 -27.72
CA LEU A 313 -25.92 -9.94 -27.49
C LEU A 313 -25.29 -10.01 -26.09
N PHE A 314 -24.71 -8.92 -25.58
CA PHE A 314 -24.21 -8.83 -24.21
C PHE A 314 -25.33 -8.93 -23.16
N LEU A 315 -26.46 -8.26 -23.39
CA LEU A 315 -27.64 -8.34 -22.51
C LEU A 315 -28.25 -9.75 -22.51
N ASN A 316 -28.32 -10.41 -23.67
CA ASN A 316 -28.89 -11.75 -23.79
C ASN A 316 -28.00 -12.83 -23.13
N ASN A 317 -26.68 -12.72 -23.27
CA ASN A 317 -25.73 -13.64 -22.61
C ASN A 317 -25.67 -13.43 -21.08
N ARG A 318 -25.82 -12.18 -20.62
CA ARG A 318 -25.88 -11.86 -19.18
C ARG A 318 -27.16 -12.39 -18.52
N GLN A 319 -28.29 -12.41 -19.23
CA GLN A 319 -29.53 -13.00 -18.74
C GLN A 319 -29.49 -14.54 -18.68
N GLN A 320 -28.78 -15.20 -19.60
CA GLN A 320 -28.65 -16.67 -19.57
C GLN A 320 -27.76 -17.18 -18.43
N HIS A 321 -26.77 -16.40 -17.98
CA HIS A 321 -25.87 -16.80 -16.89
C HIS A 321 -26.32 -16.42 -15.46
N LEU A 322 -27.37 -15.61 -15.30
CA LEU A 322 -27.91 -15.23 -13.99
C LEU A 322 -29.06 -16.11 -13.47
N SER A 323 -29.61 -17.02 -14.29
CA SER A 323 -30.86 -17.73 -13.97
C SER A 323 -30.82 -19.11 -13.28
N PRO A 324 -29.67 -19.73 -12.89
CA PRO A 324 -29.73 -20.90 -11.98
C PRO A 324 -29.10 -20.69 -10.59
N ARG A 325 -28.70 -19.47 -10.21
CA ARG A 325 -28.09 -19.24 -8.86
C ARG A 325 -29.04 -18.71 -7.78
N LEU A 326 -30.27 -18.34 -8.11
CA LEU A 326 -31.26 -17.86 -7.11
C LEU A 326 -32.26 -18.93 -6.64
N SER A 327 -32.31 -20.13 -7.23
CA SER A 327 -33.22 -21.21 -6.79
C SER A 327 -32.62 -22.16 -5.73
N ARG A 328 -31.39 -21.92 -5.25
CA ARG A 328 -30.70 -22.81 -4.30
C ARG A 328 -30.51 -22.24 -2.89
N ASN A 329 -31.12 -21.10 -2.56
CA ASN A 329 -31.03 -20.48 -1.23
C ASN A 329 -32.34 -20.42 -0.42
N GLU A 330 -33.45 -21.00 -0.89
CA GLU A 330 -34.73 -20.99 -0.14
C GLU A 330 -34.91 -22.15 0.85
N HIS A 331 -33.91 -23.03 1.05
CA HIS A 331 -34.04 -24.18 1.96
C HIS A 331 -33.37 -24.05 3.33
N TYR A 332 -32.88 -22.88 3.74
CA TYR A 332 -32.17 -22.72 5.03
C TYR A 332 -32.80 -21.74 6.05
N THR A 333 -34.09 -21.42 5.95
CA THR A 333 -34.80 -20.55 6.91
C THR A 333 -36.03 -21.20 7.55
N LYS A 334 -35.92 -22.47 7.94
CA LYS A 334 -36.82 -23.12 8.91
C LYS A 334 -36.08 -24.09 9.82
N ALA A 335 -35.29 -23.56 10.75
CA ALA A 335 -34.98 -24.18 12.06
C ALA A 335 -33.95 -23.32 12.81
N VAL A 336 -34.41 -22.32 13.56
CA VAL A 336 -33.96 -21.94 14.93
C VAL A 336 -35.08 -21.09 15.53
#